data_AF-A0A5J5EAP0-F1
#
_entry.id   AF-A0A5J5EAP0-F1
#
_cell.length_a   1.000
_cell.length_b   1.000
_cell.length_c   1.000
_cell.angle_alpha   90.00
_cell.angle_beta   90.00
_cell.angle_gamma   90.00
#
_symmetry.space_group_name_H-M   'P 1'
#
loop_
_entity.id
_entity.type
_entity.pdbx_description
1 polymer ?
#
loop_
_entity_poly.entity_id
_entity_poly.type
_entity_poly.pdbx_seq_one_letter_code
_entity_poly.pdbx_strand_id
1 'polypeptide(L)'
;MSDAVDWNEISDQYAADDAVTQIGPAIKVTRELTMDDLDDIFAGRPLAEKPRAKADVLYKAYLTADMDEQVRAQAAKEHIGKSALIRKALVAYLTANQTQPAMA
;
A
#
# COMPACT_ATOMS: atom_id res chain seq x y z
N MET A 1 -11.46 21.27 -34.00
CA MET A 1 -11.62 19.81 -33.80
C MET A 1 -10.97 19.52 -32.47
N SER A 2 -11.71 18.96 -31.52
CA SER A 2 -11.16 18.65 -30.20
C SER A 2 -10.18 17.49 -30.33
N ASP A 3 -8.94 17.68 -29.89
CA ASP A 3 -7.99 16.61 -29.60
C ASP A 3 -8.52 15.79 -28.41
N ALA A 4 -9.61 15.07 -28.65
CA ALA A 4 -10.18 14.18 -27.67
C ALA A 4 -9.20 13.02 -27.51
N VAL A 5 -8.56 12.98 -26.34
CA VAL A 5 -7.67 11.88 -25.95
C VAL A 5 -8.48 10.58 -26.03
N ASP A 6 -8.06 9.68 -26.91
CA ASP A 6 -8.63 8.34 -27.01
C ASP A 6 -8.04 7.47 -25.91
N TRP A 7 -8.75 7.44 -24.78
CA TRP A 7 -8.36 6.66 -23.61
C TRP A 7 -8.37 5.14 -23.88
N ASN A 8 -9.13 4.67 -24.87
CA ASN A 8 -9.15 3.24 -25.22
C ASN A 8 -7.85 2.85 -25.93
N GLU A 9 -7.39 3.66 -26.88
CA GLU A 9 -6.12 3.41 -27.59
C GLU A 9 -4.93 3.41 -26.62
N ILE A 10 -4.90 4.35 -25.67
CA ILE A 10 -3.88 4.41 -24.62
C ILE A 10 -3.94 3.17 -23.71
N SER A 11 -5.14 2.74 -23.32
CA SER A 11 -5.33 1.54 -22.49
C SER A 11 -4.84 0.27 -23.21
N ASP A 12 -5.17 0.13 -24.49
CA ASP A 12 -4.76 -1.01 -25.31
C ASP A 12 -3.24 -1.03 -25.51
N GLN A 13 -2.61 0.14 -25.72
CA GLN A 13 -1.15 0.26 -25.77
C GLN A 13 -0.49 -0.12 -24.44
N TYR A 14 -1.03 0.34 -23.30
CA TYR A 14 -0.50 -0.03 -21.99
C TYR A 14 -0.63 -1.52 -21.66
N ALA A 15 -1.68 -2.19 -22.18
CA ALA A 15 -1.88 -3.62 -22.01
C ALA A 15 -1.03 -4.47 -22.98
N ALA A 16 -0.72 -3.93 -24.16
CA ALA A 16 0.09 -4.58 -25.18
C ALA A 16 1.60 -4.42 -24.95
N ASP A 17 2.02 -3.28 -24.41
CA ASP A 17 3.36 -3.12 -23.89
C ASP A 17 3.52 -4.06 -22.69
N ASP A 18 4.68 -4.69 -22.59
CA ASP A 18 5.06 -5.64 -21.54
C ASP A 18 5.13 -5.00 -20.13
N ALA A 19 4.42 -3.88 -19.92
CA ALA A 19 4.14 -3.23 -18.65
C ALA A 19 3.53 -4.19 -17.64
N VAL A 20 2.80 -5.23 -18.07
CA VAL A 20 2.36 -6.32 -17.19
C VAL A 20 3.55 -7.06 -16.56
N THR A 21 4.68 -7.16 -17.27
CA THR A 21 5.92 -7.76 -16.78
C THR A 21 6.73 -6.79 -15.89
N GLN A 22 6.59 -5.47 -16.09
CA GLN A 22 7.23 -4.43 -15.27
C GLN A 22 6.43 -4.02 -14.01
N ILE A 23 5.11 -4.19 -14.02
CA ILE A 23 4.22 -4.15 -12.83
C ILE A 23 4.37 -5.45 -12.02
N GLY A 24 5.41 -6.22 -12.31
CA GLY A 24 6.02 -7.17 -11.40
C GLY A 24 5.29 -8.51 -11.30
N PRO A 25 6.01 -9.55 -10.86
CA PRO A 25 5.42 -10.79 -10.37
C PRO A 25 4.50 -10.60 -9.12
N ALA A 26 4.09 -9.38 -8.80
CA ALA A 26 3.65 -8.91 -7.48
C ALA A 26 2.13 -8.95 -7.26
N ILE A 27 1.32 -9.22 -8.29
CA ILE A 27 -0.13 -9.37 -8.10
C ILE A 27 -0.64 -10.63 -8.82
N LYS A 28 -0.08 -11.80 -8.50
CA LYS A 28 -0.84 -13.04 -8.75
C LYS A 28 -1.98 -13.11 -7.74
N VAL A 29 -3.07 -12.46 -8.11
CA VAL A 29 -4.35 -12.57 -7.41
C VAL A 29 -4.82 -14.03 -7.50
N THR A 30 -4.72 -14.79 -6.40
CA THR A 30 -5.14 -16.20 -6.34
C THR A 30 -6.61 -16.38 -5.99
N ARG A 31 -7.35 -15.29 -5.76
CA ARG A 31 -8.76 -15.25 -5.34
C ARG A 31 -9.45 -14.03 -5.93
N GLU A 32 -10.77 -14.05 -6.11
CA GLU A 32 -11.50 -12.85 -6.54
C GLU A 32 -11.21 -11.64 -5.62
N LEU A 33 -11.00 -10.47 -6.24
CA LEU A 33 -10.79 -9.20 -5.52
C LEU A 33 -12.12 -8.66 -5.01
N THR A 34 -12.17 -8.29 -3.74
CA THR A 34 -13.30 -7.61 -3.12
C THR A 34 -13.09 -6.10 -3.13
N MET A 35 -14.13 -5.34 -2.76
CA MET A 35 -14.00 -3.88 -2.60
C MET A 35 -12.96 -3.50 -1.54
N ASP A 36 -12.85 -4.30 -0.47
CA ASP A 36 -11.85 -4.09 0.58
C ASP A 36 -10.41 -4.30 0.07
N ASP A 37 -10.22 -5.19 -0.91
CA ASP A 37 -8.92 -5.39 -1.54
C ASP A 37 -8.50 -4.20 -2.39
N LEU A 38 -9.47 -3.60 -3.10
CA LEU A 38 -9.24 -2.38 -3.87
C LEU A 38 -8.86 -1.22 -2.93
N ASP A 39 -9.56 -1.07 -1.80
CA ASP A 39 -9.22 -0.09 -0.76
C ASP A 39 -7.79 -0.29 -0.25
N ASP A 40 -7.35 -1.54 -0.07
CA ASP A 40 -5.98 -1.85 0.33
C ASP A 40 -4.96 -1.49 -0.76
N ILE A 41 -5.23 -1.80 -2.03
CA ILE A 41 -4.38 -1.44 -3.18
C ILE A 41 -4.23 0.09 -3.27
N PHE A 42 -5.34 0.83 -3.24
CA PHE A 42 -5.30 2.30 -3.31
C PHE A 42 -4.68 2.94 -2.06
N ALA A 43 -4.73 2.28 -0.91
CA ALA A 43 -4.01 2.68 0.28
C ALA A 43 -2.51 2.31 0.25
N GLY A 44 -2.02 1.72 -0.85
CA GLY A 44 -0.64 1.25 -1.02
C GLY A 44 -0.29 0.14 -0.03
N ARG A 45 -1.26 -0.66 0.41
CA ARG A 45 -1.05 -1.78 1.31
C ARG A 45 -0.83 -3.04 0.46
N PRO A 46 0.06 -3.96 0.89
CA PRO A 46 0.17 -5.25 0.24
C PRO A 46 -1.13 -6.02 0.45
N LEU A 47 -1.56 -6.73 -0.61
CA LEU A 47 -2.77 -7.55 -0.59
C LEU A 47 -2.68 -8.58 0.53
N ALA A 48 -3.70 -8.63 1.40
CA ALA A 48 -3.77 -9.62 2.45
C ALA A 48 -4.38 -10.93 1.92
N GLU A 49 -3.99 -12.07 2.53
CA GLU A 49 -4.60 -13.37 2.23
C GLU A 49 -6.12 -13.35 2.42
N LYS A 50 -6.59 -12.61 3.43
CA LYS A 50 -8.01 -12.30 3.67
C LYS A 50 -8.24 -10.80 3.60
N PRO A 51 -9.35 -10.32 3.01
CA PRO A 51 -9.66 -8.90 2.96
C PRO A 51 -9.64 -8.28 4.36
N ARG A 52 -8.99 -7.12 4.48
CA ARG A 52 -8.96 -6.38 5.75
C ARG A 52 -10.28 -5.63 5.89
N ALA A 53 -10.83 -5.61 7.10
CA ALA A 53 -11.97 -4.76 7.39
C ALA A 53 -11.62 -3.28 7.08
N LYS A 54 -12.61 -2.56 6.56
CA LYS A 54 -12.49 -1.14 6.27
C LYS A 54 -11.98 -0.38 7.50
N ALA A 55 -11.06 0.56 7.27
CA ALA A 55 -10.58 1.41 8.35
C ALA A 55 -11.65 2.43 8.71
N ASP A 56 -12.27 2.28 9.88
CA ASP A 56 -13.33 3.18 10.36
C ASP A 56 -12.80 4.53 10.87
N VAL A 57 -11.48 4.62 11.14
CA VAL A 57 -10.87 5.78 11.79
C VAL A 57 -9.60 6.22 11.08
N LEU A 58 -9.48 7.52 10.82
CA LEU A 58 -8.29 8.17 10.28
C LEU A 58 -7.50 8.85 11.40
N TYR A 59 -6.22 8.49 11.52
CA TYR A 59 -5.29 9.13 12.45
C TYR A 59 -4.22 9.91 11.70
N LYS A 60 -3.91 11.12 12.17
CA LYS A 60 -2.76 11.91 11.71
C LYS A 60 -1.54 11.56 12.55
N ALA A 61 -0.43 11.25 11.90
CA ALA A 61 0.87 11.07 12.53
C ALA A 61 1.79 12.21 12.10
N TYR A 62 2.53 12.78 13.05
CA TYR A 62 3.55 13.77 12.78
C TYR A 62 4.92 13.11 12.87
N LEU A 63 5.73 13.32 11.84
CA LEU A 63 7.10 12.80 11.75
C LEU A 63 8.07 13.98 11.75
N THR A 64 9.27 13.77 12.30
CA THR A 64 10.39 14.67 12.03
C THR A 64 10.82 14.52 10.57
N ALA A 65 11.58 15.49 10.04
CA ALA A 65 12.08 15.44 8.67
C ALA A 65 12.88 14.15 8.39
N ASP A 66 13.81 13.81 9.29
CA ASP A 66 14.64 12.61 9.18
C ASP A 66 13.81 11.33 9.19
N MET A 67 12.75 11.28 10.02
CA MET A 67 11.83 10.14 10.06
C MET A 67 11.02 10.03 8.76
N ASP A 68 10.55 11.14 8.19
CA ASP A 68 9.82 11.11 6.93
C ASP A 68 10.69 10.63 5.78
N GLU A 69 11.96 11.02 5.74
CA GLU A 69 12.92 10.55 4.74
C GLU A 69 13.18 9.04 4.86
N GLN A 70 13.41 8.55 6.08
CA GLN A 70 13.57 7.11 6.34
C GLN A 70 12.32 6.32 5.96
N VAL A 71 11.14 6.81 6.34
CA VAL A 71 9.85 6.21 5.98
C VAL A 71 9.69 6.19 4.46
N ARG A 72 10.04 7.27 3.76
CA ARG A 72 9.96 7.32 2.29
C ARG A 72 10.90 6.30 1.63
N ALA A 73 12.16 6.24 2.05
CA ALA A 73 13.14 5.32 1.49
C ALA A 73 12.74 3.85 1.71
N GLN A 74 12.30 3.52 2.92
CA GLN A 74 11.89 2.15 3.26
C GLN A 74 10.56 1.77 2.59
N ALA A 75 9.60 2.69 2.50
CA ALA A 75 8.33 2.46 1.81
C ALA A 75 8.54 2.19 0.32
N ALA A 76 9.46 2.93 -0.31
CA ALA A 76 9.85 2.69 -1.71
C ALA A 76 10.51 1.31 -1.89
N LYS A 77 11.41 0.92 -0.97
CA LYS A 77 12.08 -0.39 -0.99
C LYS A 77 11.10 -1.56 -0.85
N GLU A 78 10.05 -1.38 -0.04
CA GLU A 78 9.03 -2.41 0.19
C GLU A 78 7.85 -2.33 -0.79
N HIS A 79 7.83 -1.34 -1.69
CA HIS A 79 6.70 -1.07 -2.60
C HIS A 79 5.36 -0.92 -1.87
N ILE A 80 5.36 -0.23 -0.72
CA ILE A 80 4.15 0.06 0.07
C ILE A 80 4.01 1.57 0.33
N GLY A 81 2.82 2.01 0.72
CA GLY A 81 2.56 3.40 1.11
C GLY A 81 3.14 3.75 2.48
N LYS A 82 3.50 5.03 2.69
CA LYS A 82 4.04 5.53 3.97
C LYS A 82 3.16 5.15 5.17
N SER A 83 1.84 5.32 5.05
CA SER A 83 0.90 4.97 6.12
C SER A 83 0.86 3.47 6.42
N ALA A 84 1.08 2.62 5.41
CA ALA A 84 1.16 1.18 5.60
C ALA A 84 2.44 0.80 6.37
N LEU A 85 3.57 1.43 6.02
CA LEU A 85 4.84 1.23 6.73
C LEU A 85 4.75 1.70 8.19
N ILE A 86 4.15 2.86 8.47
CA ILE A 86 3.96 3.36 9.84
C ILE A 86 3.10 2.40 10.68
N ARG A 87 2.00 1.87 10.12
CA ARG A 87 1.18 0.85 10.80
C ARG A 87 1.98 -0.42 11.08
N LYS A 88 2.77 -0.89 10.11
CA LYS A 88 3.65 -2.06 10.28
C LYS A 88 4.65 -1.84 11.42
N ALA A 89 5.28 -0.67 11.47
CA ALA A 89 6.22 -0.30 12.53
C ALA A 89 5.55 -0.20 13.91
N LEU A 90 4.35 0.38 13.98
CA LEU A 90 3.57 0.46 15.22
C LEU A 90 3.18 -0.94 15.74
N VAL A 91 2.72 -1.83 14.86
CA VAL A 91 2.41 -3.22 15.25
C VAL A 91 3.66 -3.92 15.78
N ALA A 92 4.79 -3.81 15.08
CA ALA A 92 6.05 -4.40 15.53
C ALA A 92 6.49 -3.86 16.91
N TYR A 93 6.36 -2.55 17.13
CA TYR A 93 6.62 -1.91 18.41
C TYR A 93 5.70 -2.45 19.52
N LEU A 94 4.38 -2.50 19.27
CA LEU A 94 3.42 -3.01 20.25
C LEU A 94 3.70 -4.48 20.58
N THR A 95 3.96 -5.33 19.58
CA THR A 95 4.31 -6.74 19.80
C THR A 95 5.59 -6.89 20.60
N ALA A 96 6.62 -6.08 20.32
CA ALA A 96 7.90 -6.14 21.04
C ALA A 96 7.79 -5.66 22.51
N ASN A 97 6.84 -4.77 22.81
CA ASN A 97 6.67 -4.17 24.14
C ASN A 97 5.49 -4.75 24.93
N GLN A 98 4.67 -5.63 24.35
CA GLN A 98 3.61 -6.36 25.07
C GLN A 98 4.15 -7.29 26.17
N THR A 99 5.45 -7.61 26.16
CA THR A 99 6.14 -8.40 27.19
C THR A 99 6.64 -7.57 28.39
N GLN A 100 6.53 -6.24 28.37
CA GLN A 100 6.80 -5.44 29.57
C GLN A 100 5.49 -5.27 30.35
N PRO A 101 5.38 -5.86 31.56
CA PRO A 101 4.28 -5.49 32.44
C PRO A 101 4.36 -3.98 32.67
N ALA A 102 3.22 -3.31 32.55
CA ALA A 102 3.10 -1.90 32.94
C ALA A 102 3.72 -1.76 34.32
N MET A 103 4.80 -0.97 34.42
CA MET A 103 5.38 -0.66 35.73
C MET A 103 4.28 0.02 36.55
N ALA A 104 3.94 -0.62 37.66
CA ALA A 104 2.95 -0.21 38.64
C ALA A 104 3.32 1.13 39.30
#